data_AF-A0A6F8YF72-F1
#
_entry.id   AF-A0A6F8YF72-F1
#
_cell.length_a   1.000
_cell.length_b   1.000
_cell.length_c   1.000
_cell.angle_alpha   90.00
_cell.angle_beta   90.00
_cell.angle_gamma   90.00
#
_symmetry.space_group_name_H-M   'P 1'
#
loop_
_entity.id
_entity.type
_entity.pdbx_description
1 polymer ?
#
loop_
_entity_poly.entity_id
_entity_poly.type
_entity_poly.pdbx_seq_one_letter_code
_entity_poly.pdbx_strand_id
1 'polypeptide(L)'
;MSPPGMPAPQDRPDHQDRQVVLATGQSAAWGAYQVVTGGLLPALRAQPVDSRAVTAQLGAVATRVVRHSPLWGEHGPMLMAALHCAMRHYRAGDHGELTDLAHAIGDRLYLLSAAPSRPRPDHDQPAPP
;
A
#
# COMPACT_ATOMS: atom_id res chain seq x y z
N MET A 1 -8.16 4.45 61.68
CA MET A 1 -7.26 5.15 60.73
C MET A 1 -6.74 4.10 59.76
N SER A 2 -7.27 4.06 58.54
CA SER A 2 -6.83 3.13 57.48
C SER A 2 -6.28 3.98 56.33
N PRO A 3 -5.16 3.58 55.67
CA PRO A 3 -4.60 4.37 54.59
C PRO A 3 -5.48 4.28 53.34
N PRO A 4 -5.52 5.36 52.51
CA PRO A 4 -6.33 5.42 51.30
C PRO A 4 -5.76 4.48 50.24
N GLY A 5 -6.65 3.69 49.62
CA GLY A 5 -6.32 2.79 48.53
C GLY A 5 -5.71 3.55 47.36
N MET A 6 -4.52 3.14 46.94
CA MET A 6 -3.96 3.56 45.66
C MET A 6 -4.83 2.99 44.53
N PRO A 7 -5.24 3.81 43.55
CA PRO A 7 -5.91 3.29 42.36
C PRO A 7 -4.92 2.45 41.55
N ALA A 8 -5.40 1.30 41.06
CA ALA A 8 -4.67 0.42 40.15
C ALA A 8 -4.25 1.19 38.88
N PRO A 9 -3.11 0.83 38.25
CA PRO A 9 -2.67 1.45 37.02
C PRO A 9 -3.74 1.23 35.95
N GLN A 10 -4.30 2.32 35.43
CA GLN A 10 -5.19 2.31 34.27
C GLN A 10 -4.40 1.76 33.08
N ASP A 11 -4.73 0.53 32.70
CA ASP A 11 -4.20 -0.12 31.51
C ASP A 11 -4.49 0.75 30.27
N ARG A 12 -3.45 0.98 29.49
CA ARG A 12 -3.31 2.09 28.52
C ARG A 12 -4.17 1.87 27.27
N PRO A 13 -5.24 2.66 27.02
CA PRO A 13 -6.03 2.58 25.79
C PRO A 13 -5.23 2.96 24.51
N ASP A 14 -4.18 3.77 24.65
CA ASP A 14 -3.38 4.29 23.52
C ASP A 14 -2.68 3.20 22.69
N HIS A 15 -2.35 2.05 23.29
CA HIS A 15 -1.62 0.99 22.58
C HIS A 15 -2.54 0.18 21.67
N GLN A 16 -3.78 -0.06 22.11
CA GLN A 16 -4.75 -0.85 21.34
C GLN A 16 -5.27 -0.06 20.12
N ASP A 17 -5.56 1.23 20.31
CA ASP A 17 -6.00 2.10 19.20
C ASP A 17 -4.93 2.24 18.12
N ARG A 18 -3.66 2.39 18.52
CA ARG A 18 -2.54 2.43 17.56
C ARG A 18 -2.38 1.12 16.80
N GLN A 19 -2.54 -0.03 17.47
CA GLN A 19 -2.46 -1.32 16.79
C GLN A 19 -3.60 -1.51 15.77
N VAL A 20 -4.82 -1.08 16.10
CA VAL A 20 -5.97 -1.13 15.19
C VAL A 20 -5.75 -0.23 13.98
N VAL A 21 -5.24 0.99 14.17
CA VAL A 21 -4.93 1.92 13.07
C VAL A 21 -3.82 1.36 12.17
N LEU A 22 -2.76 0.77 12.76
CA LEU A 22 -1.68 0.14 12.00
C LEU A 22 -2.17 -1.06 11.19
N ALA A 23 -2.95 -1.95 11.80
CA ALA A 23 -3.53 -3.11 11.11
C ALA A 23 -4.46 -2.65 9.96
N THR A 24 -5.27 -1.62 10.19
CA THR A 24 -6.14 -1.02 9.16
C THR A 24 -5.31 -0.44 8.01
N GLY A 25 -4.24 0.29 8.32
CA GLY A 25 -3.29 0.83 7.34
C GLY A 25 -2.62 -0.27 6.52
N GLN A 26 -2.20 -1.36 7.15
CA GLN A 26 -1.57 -2.51 6.49
C GLN A 26 -2.53 -3.25 5.56
N SER A 27 -3.75 -3.55 6.04
CA SER A 27 -4.79 -4.18 5.21
C SER A 27 -5.17 -3.29 4.02
N ALA A 28 -5.28 -1.98 4.21
CA ALA A 28 -5.51 -1.03 3.13
C ALA A 28 -4.36 -1.02 2.11
N ALA A 29 -3.10 -1.05 2.56
CA ALA A 29 -1.93 -1.10 1.70
C ALA A 29 -1.90 -2.41 0.88
N TRP A 30 -2.21 -3.55 1.50
CA TRP A 30 -2.33 -4.84 0.82
C TRP A 30 -3.41 -4.80 -0.27
N GLY A 31 -4.59 -4.27 0.05
CA GLY A 31 -5.68 -4.16 -0.92
C GLY A 31 -5.33 -3.24 -2.10
N ALA A 32 -4.58 -2.17 -1.87
CA ALA A 32 -4.09 -1.30 -2.96
C ALA A 32 -3.00 -2.00 -3.80
N TYR A 33 -2.07 -2.72 -3.16
CA TYR A 33 -1.05 -3.53 -3.82
C TYR A 33 -1.67 -4.56 -4.76
N GLN A 34 -2.72 -5.26 -4.33
CA GLN A 34 -3.43 -6.24 -5.14
C GLN A 34 -4.05 -5.63 -6.41
N VAL A 35 -4.51 -4.38 -6.34
CA VAL A 35 -5.09 -3.69 -7.51
C VAL A 35 -4.01 -3.29 -8.48
N VAL A 36 -2.85 -2.86 -7.99
CA VAL A 36 -1.70 -2.55 -8.84
C VAL A 36 -1.21 -3.81 -9.55
N THR A 37 -0.98 -4.90 -8.80
CA THR A 37 -0.34 -6.12 -9.32
C THR A 37 -1.29 -7.05 -10.06
N GLY A 38 -2.55 -7.13 -9.63
CA GLY A 38 -3.59 -7.96 -10.25
C GLY A 38 -4.45 -7.23 -11.28
N GLY A 39 -4.38 -5.90 -11.35
CA GLY A 39 -5.21 -5.08 -12.24
C GLY A 39 -4.38 -4.19 -13.17
N LEU A 40 -3.69 -3.20 -12.62
CA LEU A 40 -3.00 -2.18 -13.40
C LEU A 40 -1.83 -2.74 -14.24
N LEU A 41 -0.91 -3.46 -13.61
CA LEU A 41 0.26 -4.03 -14.30
C LEU A 41 -0.14 -5.03 -15.40
N PRO A 42 -1.11 -5.95 -15.20
CA PRO A 42 -1.64 -6.77 -16.28
C PRO A 42 -2.24 -5.95 -17.43
N ALA A 43 -3.00 -4.89 -17.14
CA ALA A 43 -3.59 -4.04 -18.17
C ALA A 43 -2.52 -3.30 -19.00
N LEU A 44 -1.41 -2.90 -18.39
CA LEU A 44 -0.27 -2.27 -19.07
C LEU A 44 0.55 -3.24 -19.92
N ARG A 45 0.59 -4.53 -19.55
CA ARG A 45 1.31 -5.58 -20.29
C ARG A 45 0.50 -6.15 -21.46
N ALA A 46 -0.82 -5.93 -21.48
CA ALA A 46 -1.68 -6.40 -22.56
C ALA A 46 -1.24 -5.83 -23.91
N GLN A 47 -1.30 -6.65 -24.97
CA GLN A 47 -1.00 -6.23 -26.33
C GLN A 47 -2.21 -6.53 -27.24
N PRO A 48 -2.87 -5.50 -27.79
CA PRO A 48 -2.63 -4.06 -27.56
C PRO A 48 -3.03 -3.64 -26.13
N VAL A 49 -2.45 -2.53 -25.66
CA VAL A 49 -2.81 -1.96 -24.35
C VAL A 49 -4.27 -1.51 -24.36
N ASP A 50 -5.07 -2.05 -23.45
CA ASP A 50 -6.46 -1.61 -23.26
C ASP A 50 -6.49 -0.33 -22.41
N SER A 51 -6.57 0.80 -23.10
CA SER A 51 -6.64 2.13 -22.47
C SER A 51 -7.81 2.29 -21.49
N ARG A 52 -8.95 1.63 -21.74
CA ARG A 52 -10.11 1.68 -20.84
C ARG A 52 -9.83 0.90 -19.56
N ALA A 53 -9.24 -0.28 -19.68
CA ALA A 53 -8.80 -1.07 -18.54
C ALA A 53 -7.75 -0.31 -17.71
N VAL A 54 -6.73 0.26 -18.36
CA VAL A 54 -5.69 1.06 -17.68
C VAL A 54 -6.30 2.24 -16.94
N THR A 55 -7.20 3.00 -17.56
CA THR A 55 -7.89 4.12 -16.91
C THR A 55 -8.69 3.68 -15.69
N ALA A 56 -9.47 2.59 -15.83
CA ALA A 56 -10.28 2.06 -14.73
C ALA A 56 -9.39 1.62 -13.55
N GLN A 57 -8.29 0.92 -13.83
CA GLN A 57 -7.36 0.46 -12.80
C GLN A 57 -6.60 1.61 -12.14
N LEU A 58 -6.12 2.60 -12.91
CA LEU A 58 -5.52 3.81 -12.36
C LEU A 58 -6.48 4.55 -11.42
N GLY A 59 -7.76 4.70 -11.81
CA GLY A 59 -8.78 5.30 -10.94
C GLY A 59 -9.04 4.49 -9.67
N ALA A 60 -9.02 3.16 -9.78
CA ALA A 60 -9.20 2.25 -8.64
C ALA A 60 -8.03 2.29 -7.65
N VAL A 61 -6.79 2.43 -8.14
CA VAL A 61 -5.60 2.65 -7.29
C VAL A 61 -5.69 4.04 -6.65
N ALA A 62 -5.98 5.08 -7.43
CA ALA A 62 -6.06 6.45 -6.94
C ALA A 62 -7.10 6.61 -5.82
N THR A 63 -8.30 6.04 -6.00
CA THR A 63 -9.35 6.08 -4.99
C THR A 63 -8.89 5.45 -3.66
N ARG A 64 -8.18 4.33 -3.71
CA ARG A 64 -7.68 3.65 -2.50
C ARG A 64 -6.56 4.45 -1.83
N VAL A 65 -5.60 4.95 -2.62
CA VAL A 65 -4.50 5.75 -2.07
C VAL A 65 -5.02 7.04 -1.44
N VAL A 66 -5.93 7.76 -2.09
CA VAL A 66 -6.52 8.99 -1.52
C VAL A 66 -7.28 8.68 -0.24
N ARG A 67 -8.09 7.62 -0.22
CA ARG A 67 -8.87 7.21 0.96
C ARG A 67 -7.98 6.83 2.15
N HIS A 68 -6.87 6.16 1.92
CA HIS A 68 -6.06 5.55 2.96
C HIS A 68 -4.71 6.24 3.21
N SER A 69 -4.36 7.29 2.45
CA SER A 69 -3.12 8.04 2.63
C SER A 69 -2.88 8.54 4.06
N PRO A 70 -3.91 8.97 4.84
CA PRO A 70 -3.68 9.42 6.21
C PRO A 70 -3.20 8.30 7.15
N LEU A 71 -3.45 7.03 6.80
CA LEU A 71 -3.04 5.86 7.59
C LEU A 71 -1.57 5.48 7.38
N TRP A 72 -0.90 6.04 6.36
CA TRP A 72 0.46 5.66 5.98
C TRP A 72 1.52 6.74 6.31
N GLY A 73 1.14 7.78 7.05
CA GLY A 73 2.05 8.86 7.44
C GLY A 73 2.70 9.54 6.23
N GLU A 74 4.02 9.70 6.26
CA GLU A 74 4.80 10.33 5.17
C GLU A 74 4.67 9.62 3.81
N HIS A 75 4.33 8.34 3.82
CA HIS A 75 4.18 7.56 2.59
C HIS A 75 2.89 7.91 1.84
N GLY A 76 1.88 8.44 2.53
CA GLY A 76 0.63 8.87 1.91
C GLY A 76 0.83 9.96 0.86
N PRO A 77 1.41 11.13 1.22
CA PRO A 77 1.73 12.20 0.26
C PRO A 77 2.64 11.75 -0.89
N MET A 78 3.64 10.93 -0.59
CA MET A 78 4.54 10.38 -1.61
C MET A 78 3.80 9.50 -2.63
N LEU A 79 2.89 8.63 -2.18
CA LEU A 79 2.07 7.80 -3.08
C LEU A 79 1.09 8.64 -3.91
N MET A 80 0.54 9.71 -3.35
CA MET A 80 -0.30 10.65 -4.10
C MET A 80 0.49 11.37 -5.20
N ALA A 81 1.73 11.80 -4.90
CA ALA A 81 2.62 12.40 -5.90
C ALA A 81 2.98 11.40 -7.01
N ALA A 82 3.28 10.16 -6.65
CA ALA A 82 3.53 9.08 -7.61
C ALA A 82 2.32 8.84 -8.53
N LEU A 83 1.10 8.84 -7.98
CA LEU A 83 -0.12 8.72 -8.81
C LEU A 83 -0.33 9.89 -9.76
N HIS A 84 -0.03 11.11 -9.33
CA HIS A 84 -0.03 12.28 -10.23
C HIS A 84 0.95 12.10 -11.38
N CYS A 85 2.15 11.58 -11.10
CA CYS A 85 3.14 11.27 -12.12
C CYS A 85 2.65 10.16 -13.06
N ALA A 86 2.03 9.10 -12.53
CA ALA A 86 1.44 8.02 -13.32
C ALA A 86 0.35 8.53 -14.29
N MET A 87 -0.54 9.41 -13.83
CA MET A 87 -1.54 10.03 -14.70
C MET A 87 -0.90 10.88 -15.82
N ARG A 88 0.25 11.53 -15.54
CA ARG A 88 0.99 12.28 -16.55
C ARG A 88 1.60 11.36 -17.61
N HIS A 89 2.26 10.28 -17.22
CA HIS A 89 2.81 9.29 -18.17
C HIS A 89 1.70 8.64 -18.99
N TYR A 90 0.57 8.29 -18.37
CA TYR A 90 -0.60 7.78 -19.07
C TYR A 90 -1.10 8.73 -20.17
N ARG A 91 -1.26 10.02 -19.86
CA ARG A 91 -1.69 11.04 -20.84
C ARG A 91 -0.67 11.28 -21.94
N ALA A 92 0.62 11.11 -21.64
CA ALA A 92 1.70 11.22 -22.62
C ALA A 92 1.84 9.98 -23.52
N GLY A 93 1.13 8.87 -23.21
CA GLY A 93 1.28 7.60 -23.92
C GLY A 93 2.58 6.86 -23.57
N ASP A 94 3.24 7.25 -22.48
CA ASP A 94 4.51 6.67 -22.04
C ASP A 94 4.26 5.45 -21.17
N HIS A 95 3.98 4.33 -21.83
CA HIS A 95 3.62 3.07 -21.18
C HIS A 95 4.81 2.44 -20.44
N GLY A 96 6.05 2.74 -20.85
CA GLY A 96 7.27 2.26 -20.20
C GLY A 96 7.41 2.88 -18.81
N GLU A 97 7.50 4.21 -18.75
CA GLU A 97 7.61 4.94 -17.49
C GLU A 97 6.38 4.71 -16.58
N LEU A 98 5.19 4.59 -17.16
CA LEU A 98 3.98 4.24 -16.40
C LEU A 98 4.09 2.86 -15.76
N THR A 99 4.68 1.88 -16.45
CA THR A 99 4.88 0.53 -15.93
C THR A 99 5.89 0.54 -14.79
N ASP A 100 7.04 1.18 -14.98
CA ASP A 100 8.09 1.27 -13.96
C ASP A 100 7.59 1.98 -12.69
N LEU A 101 6.81 3.05 -12.86
CA LEU A 101 6.20 3.75 -11.75
C LEU A 101 5.11 2.92 -11.06
N ALA A 102 4.32 2.16 -11.82
CA ALA A 102 3.34 1.24 -11.25
C ALA A 102 4.02 0.14 -10.42
N HIS A 103 5.17 -0.37 -10.85
CA HIS A 103 5.99 -1.28 -10.04
C HIS A 103 6.48 -0.62 -8.76
N ALA A 104 7.04 0.59 -8.83
CA ALA A 104 7.52 1.31 -7.65
C ALA A 104 6.39 1.59 -6.64
N ILE A 105 5.20 1.97 -7.11
CA ILE A 105 3.99 2.11 -6.27
C ILE A 105 3.63 0.76 -5.63
N GLY A 106 3.64 -0.32 -6.42
CA GLY A 106 3.37 -1.68 -5.94
C GLY A 106 4.33 -2.10 -4.83
N ASP A 107 5.64 -1.98 -5.04
CA ASP A 107 6.67 -2.33 -4.05
C ASP A 107 6.49 -1.55 -2.75
N ARG A 108 6.21 -0.24 -2.86
CA ARG A 108 5.98 0.59 -1.68
C ARG A 108 4.74 0.16 -0.90
N LEU A 109 3.64 -0.14 -1.58
CA LEU A 109 2.41 -0.63 -0.96
C LEU A 109 2.61 -2.02 -0.33
N TYR A 110 3.40 -2.87 -0.96
CA TYR A 110 3.80 -4.15 -0.38
C TYR A 110 4.55 -3.96 0.93
N LEU A 111 5.58 -3.10 0.95
CA LEU A 111 6.35 -2.80 2.17
C LEU A 111 5.48 -2.19 3.28
N LEU A 112 4.53 -1.31 2.92
CA LEU A 112 3.55 -0.76 3.85
C LEU A 112 2.62 -1.82 4.43
N SER A 113 2.26 -2.83 3.63
CA SER A 113 1.41 -3.94 4.07
C SER A 113 2.14 -4.97 4.93
N ALA A 114 3.46 -5.07 4.78
CA ALA A 114 4.25 -6.15 5.35
C ALA A 114 4.59 -5.94 6.83
N ALA A 115 4.62 -4.69 7.32
CA ALA A 115 5.36 -4.31 8.53
C ALA A 115 6.85 -4.77 8.43
N PRO A 116 7.76 -4.32 9.29
CA PRO A 116 9.12 -4.88 9.33
C PRO A 116 9.18 -6.36 9.78
N SER A 117 8.05 -7.05 9.91
CA SER A 117 7.94 -8.39 10.52
C SER A 117 7.56 -9.51 9.54
N ARG A 118 7.33 -9.22 8.25
CA ARG A 118 7.21 -10.30 7.27
C ARG A 118 8.59 -10.58 6.67
N PRO A 119 9.15 -11.78 6.89
CA PRO A 119 10.34 -12.17 6.17
C PRO A 119 10.01 -12.07 4.68
N ARG A 120 10.86 -11.33 3.96
CA ARG A 120 10.90 -11.34 2.50
C ARG A 120 10.91 -12.82 2.10
N PRO A 121 10.05 -13.28 1.19
CA PRO A 121 10.21 -14.63 0.66
C PRO A 121 11.53 -14.66 -0.09
N ASP A 122 12.58 -15.13 0.60
CA ASP A 122 13.88 -15.37 0.00
C ASP A 122 13.66 -16.28 -1.20
N HIS A 123 14.02 -15.78 -2.38
CA HIS A 123 14.09 -16.55 -3.61
C HIS A 123 15.29 -17.50 -3.63
N ASP A 124 15.72 -18.00 -2.47
CA ASP A 124 16.96 -18.74 -2.31
C ASP A 124 16.87 -19.81 -1.21
N GLN A 125 15.77 -20.57 -1.19
CA GLN A 125 15.77 -21.84 -0.45
C GLN A 125 16.01 -23.00 -1.43
N PRO A 126 17.24 -23.55 -1.48
CA PRO A 126 17.50 -24.76 -2.26
C PRO A 126 16.68 -25.91 -1.65
N ALA A 127 16.08 -26.71 -2.53
CA ALA A 127 15.24 -27.84 -2.16
C ALA A 127 15.98 -28.81 -1.22
N PRO A 128 15.34 -29.30 -0.15
CA PRO A 128 15.92 -30.36 0.66
C PRO A 128 15.98 -31.68 -0.13
N PRO A 129 16.93 -32.57 0.20
CA PRO A 129 17.22 -33.79 -0.55
C PRO A 129 16.07 -34.80 -0.58
#